data_AF-A0A379XM32-F1
#
_entry.id   AF-A0A379XM32-F1
#
_cell.length_a   1.000
_cell.length_b   1.000
_cell.length_c   1.000
_cell.angle_alpha   90.00
_cell.angle_beta   90.00
_cell.angle_gamma   90.00
#
_symmetry.space_group_name_H-M   'P 1'
#
loop_
_entity.id
_entity.type
_entity.pdbx_description
1 polymer ?
#
loop_
_entity_poly.entity_id
_entity_poly.type
_entity_poly.pdbx_seq_one_letter_code
_entity_poly.pdbx_strand_id
1 'polypeptide(L)'
;MIGYKPEHDYSYLKINEALRSFYSEIIEDFKGEILKSNCHIDEYKYAPMLYINDEFLISVLVTKCIHMKSGKLRWKVRFDNSQKADITIVIRMNSQNISPLDFYIIPKIENEYNKMCMTETNNIRLDLYRFDNLDKLLQIITRMKVRELYAA
;
A
#
# COMPACT_ATOMS: atom_id res chain seq x y z
N MET A 1 2.57 -9.88 -48.48
CA MET A 1 2.52 -8.60 -47.74
C MET A 1 1.77 -8.86 -46.43
N ILE A 2 2.48 -9.02 -45.31
CA ILE A 2 1.86 -9.33 -44.01
C ILE A 2 1.75 -8.01 -43.23
N GLY A 3 0.54 -7.47 -43.18
CA GLY A 3 0.20 -6.28 -42.40
C GLY A 3 0.01 -6.60 -40.92
N TYR A 4 1.09 -6.98 -40.23
CA TYR A 4 1.06 -7.13 -38.78
C TYR A 4 1.23 -5.75 -38.14
N LYS A 5 0.12 -5.15 -37.72
CA LYS A 5 0.11 -3.95 -36.86
C LYS A 5 -0.08 -4.47 -35.43
N PRO A 6 0.96 -4.52 -34.57
CA PRO A 6 0.72 -4.87 -33.19
C PRO A 6 -0.07 -3.73 -32.54
N GLU A 7 -1.29 -4.03 -32.08
CA GLU A 7 -2.04 -3.21 -31.12
C GLU A 7 -1.35 -3.29 -29.75
N HIS A 8 -0.10 -2.84 -29.67
CA HIS A 8 0.49 -2.54 -28.37
C HIS A 8 -0.08 -1.20 -27.92
N ASP A 9 -1.19 -1.28 -27.18
CA ASP A 9 -1.72 -0.16 -26.44
C ASP A 9 -0.73 0.22 -25.33
N TYR A 10 0.20 1.12 -25.63
CA TYR A 10 1.23 1.62 -24.70
C TYR A 10 0.65 2.45 -23.53
N SER A 11 -0.67 2.58 -23.42
CA SER A 11 -1.35 3.24 -22.29
C SER A 11 -0.94 2.67 -20.92
N TYR A 12 -0.59 1.37 -20.84
CA TYR A 12 -0.14 0.76 -19.59
C TYR A 12 1.22 1.30 -19.10
N LEU A 13 2.11 1.76 -19.99
CA LEU A 13 3.40 2.32 -19.60
C LEU A 13 3.21 3.66 -18.90
N LYS A 14 2.34 4.52 -19.45
CA LYS A 14 1.98 5.81 -18.86
C LYS A 14 1.32 5.65 -17.48
N ILE A 15 0.44 4.67 -17.35
CA ILE A 15 -0.19 4.35 -16.06
C ILE A 15 0.86 3.86 -15.06
N ASN A 16 1.77 2.96 -15.46
CA ASN A 16 2.79 2.45 -14.55
C ASN A 16 3.79 3.54 -14.11
N GLU A 17 4.11 4.50 -14.99
CA GLU A 17 4.97 5.64 -14.65
C GLU A 17 4.26 6.60 -13.68
N ALA A 18 3.00 6.95 -13.95
CA ALA A 18 2.18 7.74 -13.03
C ALA A 18 2.05 7.06 -11.66
N LEU A 19 1.85 5.74 -11.63
CA LEU A 19 1.80 4.95 -10.39
C LEU A 19 3.13 4.95 -9.63
N ARG A 20 4.27 5.00 -10.32
CA ARG A 20 5.59 5.11 -9.67
C ARG A 20 5.79 6.48 -9.07
N SER A 21 5.45 7.54 -9.80
CA SER A 21 5.51 8.91 -9.28
C SER A 21 4.60 9.05 -8.06
N PHE A 22 3.39 8.51 -8.16
CA PHE A 22 2.41 8.51 -7.08
C PHE A 22 2.86 7.70 -5.86
N TYR A 23 3.45 6.52 -6.09
CA TYR A 23 4.06 5.73 -5.02
C TYR A 23 5.12 6.53 -4.28
N SER A 24 6.02 7.19 -5.02
CA SER A 24 7.07 8.01 -4.42
C SER A 24 6.49 9.15 -3.59
N GLU A 25 5.47 9.86 -4.08
CA GLU A 25 4.81 10.96 -3.37
C GLU A 25 4.13 10.48 -2.08
N ILE A 26 3.30 9.43 -2.14
CA ILE A 26 2.67 8.87 -0.93
C ILE A 26 3.71 8.41 0.09
N ILE A 27 4.76 7.73 -0.37
CA ILE A 27 5.80 7.23 0.54
C ILE A 27 6.49 8.40 1.22
N GLU A 28 6.80 9.46 0.49
CA GLU A 28 7.47 10.62 1.06
C GLU A 28 6.57 11.36 2.07
N ASP A 29 5.28 11.54 1.74
CA ASP A 29 4.30 12.10 2.67
C ASP A 29 4.17 11.24 3.93
N PHE A 30 4.03 9.92 3.77
CA PHE A 30 3.90 8.99 4.88
C PHE A 30 5.15 8.97 5.75
N LYS A 31 6.35 8.97 5.15
CA LYS A 31 7.62 9.11 5.88
C LYS A 31 7.65 10.43 6.65
N GLY A 32 7.22 11.53 6.03
CA GLY A 32 7.13 12.85 6.68
C GLY A 32 6.24 12.83 7.92
N GLU A 33 5.06 12.23 7.84
CA GLU A 33 4.15 12.10 8.98
C GLU A 33 4.70 11.20 10.10
N ILE A 34 5.40 10.11 9.75
CA ILE A 34 6.10 9.26 10.73
C ILE A 34 7.18 10.07 11.46
N LEU A 35 8.03 10.80 10.73
CA LEU A 35 9.12 11.58 11.32
C LEU A 35 8.60 12.69 12.25
N LYS A 36 7.44 13.29 11.93
CA LYS A 36 6.74 14.25 12.83
C LYS A 36 6.20 13.59 14.09
N SER A 37 5.89 12.30 14.04
CA SER A 37 5.24 11.53 15.11
C SER A 37 6.21 10.94 16.12
N ASN A 38 7.37 11.57 16.33
CA ASN A 38 8.43 11.10 17.25
C ASN A 38 8.92 9.67 16.93
N CYS A 39 8.88 9.29 15.65
CA CYS A 39 9.37 8.01 15.15
C CYS A 39 10.62 8.21 14.28
N HIS A 40 11.40 7.14 14.14
CA HIS A 40 12.58 7.09 13.26
C HIS A 40 12.36 6.09 12.12
N ILE A 41 12.96 6.36 10.96
CA ILE A 41 12.96 5.47 9.80
C ILE A 41 14.41 5.19 9.41
N ASP A 42 14.80 3.92 9.40
CA ASP A 42 16.06 3.49 8.80
C ASP A 42 15.84 3.26 7.30
N GLU A 43 16.43 4.13 6.50
CA GLU A 43 16.26 4.14 5.05
C GLU A 43 17.15 3.14 4.30
N TYR A 44 18.11 2.49 4.97
CA TYR A 44 19.15 1.70 4.30
C TYR A 44 19.01 0.21 4.56
N LYS A 45 18.63 -0.18 5.78
CA LYS A 45 18.68 -1.58 6.21
C LYS A 45 17.72 -2.51 5.45
N TYR A 46 16.58 -1.98 5.00
CA TYR A 46 15.53 -2.78 4.36
C TYR A 46 14.84 -2.12 3.15
N ALA A 47 15.45 -1.10 2.55
CA ALA A 47 14.88 -0.44 1.37
C ALA A 47 14.47 -1.45 0.29
N PRO A 48 13.29 -1.30 -0.35
CA PRO A 48 12.37 -0.16 -0.27
C PRO A 48 11.34 -0.23 0.86
N MET A 49 11.44 -1.17 1.80
CA MET A 49 10.57 -1.23 2.98
C MET A 49 11.01 -0.21 4.03
N LEU A 50 10.06 0.21 4.87
CA LEU A 50 10.29 1.19 5.93
C LEU A 50 10.53 0.46 7.25
N TYR A 51 11.73 0.57 7.80
CA TYR A 51 12.04 0.02 9.12
C TYR A 51 11.87 1.11 10.16
N ILE A 52 10.83 0.96 10.98
CA ILE A 52 10.37 2.01 11.88
C ILE A 52 10.87 1.70 13.29
N ASN A 53 11.45 2.70 13.96
CA ASN A 53 11.84 2.67 15.37
C ASN A 53 12.78 1.53 15.78
N ASP A 54 13.47 0.91 14.83
CA ASP A 54 14.23 -0.34 15.00
C ASP A 54 13.37 -1.55 15.45
N GLU A 55 12.05 -1.47 15.31
CA GLU A 55 11.12 -2.42 15.93
C GLU A 55 10.39 -3.29 14.91
N PHE A 56 9.88 -2.70 13.82
CA PHE A 56 9.06 -3.44 12.86
C PHE A 56 9.20 -2.89 11.45
N LEU A 57 8.90 -3.75 10.49
CA LEU A 57 9.10 -3.52 9.08
C LEU A 57 7.77 -3.34 8.34
N ILE A 58 7.59 -2.21 7.66
CA ILE A 58 6.43 -1.92 6.82
C ILE A 58 6.78 -2.11 5.34
N SER A 59 5.99 -2.92 4.63
CA SER A 59 5.98 -2.94 3.16
C SER A 59 4.80 -2.13 2.65
N VAL A 60 5.00 -1.34 1.60
CA VAL A 60 3.93 -0.59 0.94
C VAL A 60 3.81 -1.06 -0.51
N LEU A 61 2.58 -1.36 -0.93
CA LEU A 61 2.27 -1.88 -2.26
C LEU A 61 1.14 -1.05 -2.86
N VAL A 62 1.36 -0.46 -4.04
CA VAL A 62 0.30 0.21 -4.81
C VAL A 62 -0.25 -0.77 -5.84
N THR A 63 -1.58 -0.90 -5.90
CA THR A 63 -2.26 -1.72 -6.89
C THR A 63 -3.23 -0.89 -7.72
N LYS A 64 -3.11 -1.04 -9.04
CA LYS A 64 -3.94 -0.33 -10.00
C LYS A 64 -5.32 -0.98 -10.13
N CYS A 65 -6.32 -0.15 -10.37
CA CYS A 65 -7.62 -0.57 -10.84
C CYS A 65 -7.52 -1.09 -12.28
N ILE A 66 -8.05 -2.30 -12.48
CA ILE A 66 -8.16 -2.99 -13.76
C ILE A 66 -9.63 -3.04 -14.15
N HIS A 67 -9.98 -2.42 -15.28
CA HIS A 67 -11.30 -2.55 -15.88
C HIS A 67 -11.41 -3.88 -16.62
N MET A 68 -12.36 -4.71 -16.20
CA MET A 68 -12.66 -5.97 -16.88
C MET A 68 -13.62 -5.70 -18.04
N LYS A 69 -13.61 -6.59 -19.05
CA LYS A 69 -14.57 -6.53 -20.17
C LYS A 69 -16.05 -6.57 -19.73
N SER A 70 -16.32 -7.11 -18.54
CA SER A 70 -17.65 -7.16 -17.93
C SER A 70 -18.09 -5.86 -17.27
N GLY A 71 -17.28 -4.80 -17.30
CA GLY A 71 -17.53 -3.54 -16.59
C GLY A 71 -17.12 -3.56 -15.12
N LYS A 72 -16.73 -4.72 -14.57
CA LYS A 72 -16.29 -4.85 -13.18
C LYS A 72 -14.86 -4.35 -12.98
N LEU A 73 -14.55 -3.89 -11.76
CA LEU A 73 -13.23 -3.41 -11.37
C LEU A 73 -12.47 -4.46 -10.56
N ARG A 74 -11.16 -4.57 -10.79
CA ARG A 74 -10.30 -5.52 -10.06
C ARG A 74 -8.97 -4.89 -9.68
N TRP A 75 -8.47 -5.28 -8.52
CA TRP A 75 -7.13 -4.92 -8.05
C TRP A 75 -6.38 -6.19 -7.70
N LYS A 76 -5.16 -6.34 -8.22
CA LYS A 76 -4.34 -7.55 -8.03
C LYS A 76 -3.05 -7.18 -7.32
N VAL A 77 -2.73 -7.91 -6.26
CA VAL A 77 -1.56 -7.69 -5.42
C VAL A 77 -0.69 -8.94 -5.44
N ARG A 78 0.62 -8.72 -5.54
CA ARG A 78 1.65 -9.75 -5.33
C ARG A 78 2.49 -9.33 -4.13
N PHE A 79 2.74 -10.29 -3.25
CA PHE A 79 3.32 -10.06 -1.93
C PHE A 79 4.83 -10.36 -1.89
N ASP A 80 5.52 -10.11 -3.00
CA ASP A 80 6.91 -10.56 -3.22
C ASP A 80 7.88 -10.01 -2.15
N ASN A 81 7.70 -8.76 -1.70
CA ASN A 81 8.53 -8.14 -0.65
C ASN A 81 7.94 -8.26 0.76
N SER A 82 6.64 -8.53 0.91
CA SER A 82 5.95 -8.46 2.19
C SER A 82 6.16 -9.68 3.09
N GLN A 83 6.74 -10.77 2.59
CA GLN A 83 7.03 -11.94 3.43
C GLN A 83 7.98 -11.61 4.59
N LYS A 84 8.81 -10.57 4.44
CA LYS A 84 9.67 -10.05 5.51
C LYS A 84 9.00 -9.01 6.40
N ALA A 85 7.98 -8.32 5.90
CA ALA A 85 7.33 -7.22 6.59
C ALA A 85 6.40 -7.72 7.70
N ASP A 86 6.35 -6.97 8.79
CA ASP A 86 5.43 -7.20 9.91
C ASP A 86 4.05 -6.62 9.60
N ILE A 87 4.01 -5.54 8.82
CA ILE A 87 2.81 -4.88 8.32
C ILE A 87 2.95 -4.64 6.82
N THR A 88 1.91 -4.96 6.05
CA THR A 88 1.83 -4.62 4.63
C THR A 88 0.69 -3.65 4.39
N ILE A 89 1.01 -2.47 3.87
CA ILE A 89 0.04 -1.49 3.41
C ILE A 89 -0.21 -1.72 1.93
N VAL A 90 -1.44 -2.06 1.57
CA VAL A 90 -1.87 -2.13 0.16
C VAL A 90 -2.74 -0.92 -0.15
N ILE A 91 -2.31 -0.12 -1.11
CA ILE A 91 -3.02 1.07 -1.59
C ILE A 91 -3.80 0.69 -2.84
N ARG A 92 -5.12 0.73 -2.78
CA ARG A 92 -5.96 0.57 -3.98
C ARG A 92 -6.12 1.91 -4.65
N MET A 93 -5.82 1.98 -5.94
CA MET A 93 -6.09 3.17 -6.72
C MET A 93 -7.57 3.25 -7.14
N ASN A 94 -8.10 4.46 -7.33
CA ASN A 94 -9.44 4.66 -7.87
C ASN A 94 -9.58 4.14 -9.30
N SER A 95 -10.79 4.17 -9.87
CA SER A 95 -11.05 3.65 -11.22
C SER A 95 -10.17 4.32 -12.29
N GLN A 96 -9.86 5.60 -12.12
CA GLN A 96 -9.01 6.38 -13.03
C GLN A 96 -7.51 6.16 -12.80
N ASN A 97 -7.11 5.45 -11.74
CA ASN A 97 -5.73 5.26 -11.31
C ASN A 97 -4.96 6.56 -10.99
N ILE A 98 -5.66 7.61 -10.55
CA ILE A 98 -5.06 8.93 -10.28
C ILE A 98 -4.93 9.28 -8.79
N SER A 99 -5.69 8.59 -7.93
CA SER A 99 -5.65 8.79 -6.48
C SER A 99 -5.91 7.48 -5.75
N PRO A 100 -5.60 7.36 -4.45
CA PRO A 100 -6.01 6.25 -3.63
C PRO A 100 -7.53 6.24 -3.54
N LEU A 101 -8.08 5.04 -3.48
CA LEU A 101 -9.45 4.76 -3.13
C LEU A 101 -9.54 4.47 -1.62
N ASP A 102 -8.64 3.61 -1.13
CA ASP A 102 -8.54 3.20 0.27
C ASP A 102 -7.22 2.44 0.51
N PHE A 103 -6.97 2.13 1.78
CA PHE A 103 -5.75 1.49 2.29
C PHE A 103 -6.12 0.21 3.01
N TYR A 104 -5.38 -0.87 2.74
CA TYR A 104 -5.46 -2.10 3.52
C TYR A 104 -4.21 -2.23 4.37
N ILE A 105 -4.35 -2.26 5.69
CA ILE A 105 -3.25 -2.43 6.65
C ILE A 105 -3.28 -3.86 7.15
N ILE A 106 -2.45 -4.72 6.56
CA ILE A 106 -2.50 -6.17 6.74
C ILE A 106 -1.33 -6.61 7.63
N PRO A 107 -1.57 -7.21 8.80
CA PRO A 107 -0.51 -7.76 9.62
C PRO A 107 0.06 -9.03 8.98
N LYS A 108 1.33 -9.33 9.27
CA LYS A 108 2.04 -10.50 8.72
C LYS A 108 1.31 -11.83 8.91
N ILE A 109 0.61 -12.00 10.03
CA ILE A 109 -0.14 -13.23 10.34
C ILE A 109 -1.30 -13.50 9.37
N GLU A 110 -1.83 -12.46 8.73
CA GLU A 110 -2.89 -12.58 7.72
C GLU A 110 -2.32 -12.77 6.30
N ASN A 111 -1.00 -12.67 6.16
CA ASN A 111 -0.31 -12.72 4.88
C ASN A 111 -0.02 -14.16 4.42
N GLU A 112 -1.03 -15.04 4.54
CA GLU A 112 -0.99 -16.43 4.04
C GLU A 112 -1.07 -16.50 2.51
N TYR A 113 -1.36 -15.38 1.86
CA TYR A 113 -1.62 -15.31 0.42
C TYR A 113 -0.39 -14.84 -0.36
N ASN A 114 0.09 -15.65 -1.30
CA ASN A 114 1.07 -15.18 -2.29
C ASN A 114 0.49 -14.13 -3.25
N LYS A 115 -0.84 -14.12 -3.41
CA LYS A 115 -1.59 -13.21 -4.30
C LYS A 115 -2.94 -12.89 -3.70
N MET A 116 -3.35 -11.64 -3.81
CA MET A 116 -4.68 -11.17 -3.39
C MET A 116 -5.37 -10.45 -4.55
N CYS A 117 -6.67 -10.69 -4.69
CA CYS A 117 -7.50 -10.07 -5.72
C CYS A 117 -8.71 -9.43 -5.04
N MET A 118 -8.87 -8.13 -5.22
CA MET A 118 -9.95 -7.35 -4.64
C MET A 118 -10.95 -6.93 -5.70
N THR A 119 -12.18 -6.71 -5.27
CA THR A 119 -13.29 -6.25 -6.09
C THR A 119 -13.91 -4.99 -5.48
N GLU A 120 -14.98 -4.49 -6.10
CA GLU A 120 -15.78 -3.38 -5.54
C GLU A 120 -16.39 -3.73 -4.18
N THR A 121 -16.67 -5.00 -3.93
CA THR A 121 -17.24 -5.50 -2.67
C THR A 121 -16.47 -6.74 -2.24
N ASN A 122 -15.69 -6.63 -1.17
CA ASN A 122 -14.87 -7.73 -0.68
C ASN A 122 -15.60 -8.53 0.41
N ASN A 123 -14.98 -9.61 0.86
CA ASN A 123 -15.49 -10.35 2.01
C ASN A 123 -15.19 -9.57 3.30
N ILE A 124 -15.96 -9.88 4.35
CA ILE A 124 -15.83 -9.20 5.65
C ILE A 124 -14.42 -9.31 6.23
N ARG A 125 -13.74 -10.46 6.07
CA ARG A 125 -12.37 -10.66 6.58
C ARG A 125 -11.41 -9.63 6.02
N LEU A 126 -11.50 -9.34 4.73
CA LEU A 126 -10.65 -8.35 4.10
C LEU A 126 -11.03 -6.94 4.54
N ASP A 127 -12.32 -6.64 4.62
CA ASP A 127 -12.81 -5.32 4.99
C ASP A 127 -12.47 -4.93 6.44
N LEU A 128 -12.16 -5.88 7.32
CA LEU A 128 -11.58 -5.60 8.65
C LEU A 128 -10.25 -4.85 8.60
N TYR A 129 -9.49 -5.03 7.51
CA TYR A 129 -8.18 -4.41 7.32
C TYR A 129 -8.25 -3.14 6.47
N ARG A 130 -9.45 -2.71 6.05
CA ARG A 130 -9.67 -1.55 5.18
C ARG A 130 -9.79 -0.28 5.99
N PHE A 131 -9.12 0.77 5.53
CA PHE A 131 -9.11 2.10 6.12
C PHE A 131 -9.17 3.16 5.04
N ASP A 132 -9.79 4.31 5.36
CA ASP A 132 -9.88 5.44 4.45
C ASP A 132 -8.55 6.22 4.36
N ASN A 133 -7.72 6.13 5.39
CA ASN A 133 -6.41 6.78 5.49
C ASN A 133 -5.44 5.99 6.39
N LEU A 134 -4.24 6.53 6.60
CA LEU A 134 -3.19 5.92 7.42
C LEU A 134 -3.12 6.45 8.86
N ASP A 135 -4.06 7.30 9.28
CA ASP A 135 -4.01 7.99 10.59
C ASP A 135 -3.99 7.01 11.75
N LYS A 136 -4.80 5.95 11.68
CA LYS A 136 -4.82 4.90 12.71
C LYS A 136 -3.49 4.17 12.83
N LEU A 137 -2.81 3.93 11.70
CA LEU A 137 -1.48 3.32 11.73
C LEU A 137 -0.50 4.28 12.41
N LEU A 138 -0.52 5.56 12.04
CA LEU A 138 0.33 6.60 12.65
C LEU A 138 0.11 6.64 14.17
N GLN A 139 -1.13 6.61 14.65
CA GLN A 139 -1.45 6.57 16.08
C GLN A 139 -0.83 5.36 16.79
N ILE A 140 -0.88 4.17 16.19
CA ILE A 140 -0.36 2.94 16.80
C ILE A 140 1.16 2.92 16.84
N ILE A 141 1.84 3.50 15.85
CA ILE A 141 3.30 3.49 15.76
C ILE A 141 3.95 4.67 16.50
N THR A 142 3.19 5.71 16.81
CA THR A 142 3.65 6.91 17.53
C THR A 142 4.15 6.53 18.92
N ARG A 143 5.40 6.92 19.23
CA ARG A 143 5.97 6.71 20.57
C ARG A 143 5.41 7.71 21.56
N MET A 144 4.70 7.22 22.57
CA MET A 144 4.21 8.00 23.71
C MET A 144 5.06 7.74 24.96
N LYS A 145 5.29 8.76 25.77
CA LYS A 145 5.98 8.59 27.06
C LYS A 145 5.07 7.84 28.03
N VAL A 146 5.57 6.75 28.60
CA VAL A 146 4.80 5.89 29.52
C VAL A 146 4.21 6.66 30.73
N ARG A 147 4.82 7.78 31.16
CA ARG A 147 4.27 8.61 32.26
C ARG A 147 2.97 9.33 31.94
N GLU A 148 2.68 9.59 30.66
CA GLU A 148 1.45 10.29 30.25
C GLU A 148 0.22 9.36 30.26
N LEU A 149 0.43 8.03 30.15
CA LEU A 149 -0.63 7.01 30.17
C LEU A 149 -1.27 6.82 31.56
N TYR A 150 -0.60 7.20 32.64
CA TYR A 150 -1.09 7.06 34.02
C TYR A 150 -1.73 8.33 34.58
N ALA A 151 -1.85 9.39 33.76
CA ALA A 151 -2.43 10.68 34.15
C ALA A 151 -3.84 10.92 33.58
N ALA A 152 -4.42 9.94 32.88
CA ALA A 152 -5.74 9.98 32.27
C ALA A 152 -6.72 9.02 32.95
#